data_AF-A0A3N9NYR2-F1
#
_entry.id   AF-A0A3N9NYR2-F1
#
_cell.length_a   1.000
_cell.length_b   1.000
_cell.length_c   1.000
_cell.angle_alpha   90.00
_cell.angle_beta   90.00
_cell.angle_gamma   90.00
#
_symmetry.space_group_name_H-M   'P 1'
#
loop_
_entity.id
_entity.type
_entity.pdbx_description
1 polymer ?
#
loop_
_entity_poly.entity_id
_entity_poly.type
_entity_poly.pdbx_seq_one_letter_code
_entity_poly.pdbx_strand_id
1 'polypeptide(L)'
;NVFGFDIETEAIENARHNSEINKCSKIRFELGDIGIVPSGDYDVILANINRSVLVEIVSDLHRQLISGGLMVLSGLLWEEKEPILRALPRGYSFMEEQRLEEWVSLVLKK
;
A
#
# COMPACT_ATOMS: atom_id res chain seq x y z
N ASN A 1 0.95 -9.53 12.59
CA ASN A 1 0.63 -10.41 11.43
C ASN A 1 0.54 -9.52 10.22
N VAL A 2 0.99 -9.99 9.05
CA VAL A 2 1.01 -9.21 7.80
C VAL A 2 0.11 -9.91 6.78
N PHE A 3 -0.63 -9.11 6.00
CA PHE A 3 -1.39 -9.58 4.85
C PHE A 3 -0.81 -8.89 3.61
N GLY A 4 -0.47 -9.68 2.59
CA GLY A 4 -0.02 -9.20 1.29
C GLY A 4 -0.90 -9.78 0.19
N PHE A 5 -1.13 -9.00 -0.85
CA PHE A 5 -1.86 -9.44 -2.02
C PHE A 5 -1.26 -8.85 -3.29
N ASP A 6 -1.47 -9.55 -4.39
CA ASP A 6 -1.11 -9.12 -5.74
C ASP A 6 -2.05 -9.81 -6.73
N ILE A 7 -2.26 -9.21 -7.89
CA ILE A 7 -3.09 -9.78 -8.96
C ILE A 7 -2.31 -10.80 -9.80
N GLU A 8 -0.98 -10.79 -9.71
CA GLU A 8 -0.11 -11.67 -10.49
C GLU A 8 0.35 -12.90 -9.68
N THR A 9 0.14 -14.10 -10.24
CA THR A 9 0.55 -15.36 -9.60
C THR A 9 2.05 -15.42 -9.33
N GLU A 10 2.86 -14.93 -10.28
CA GLU A 10 4.33 -14.92 -10.14
C GLU A 10 4.79 -14.05 -8.96
N ALA A 11 4.14 -12.90 -8.73
CA ALA A 11 4.43 -12.04 -7.58
C ALA A 11 4.15 -12.77 -6.25
N ILE A 12 3.04 -13.51 -6.17
CA ILE A 12 2.68 -14.31 -4.99
C ILE A 12 3.67 -15.44 -4.73
N GLU A 13 4.08 -16.17 -5.77
CA GLU A 13 5.07 -17.24 -5.66
C GLU A 13 6.42 -16.71 -5.19
N ASN A 14 6.87 -15.60 -5.78
CA ASN A 14 8.10 -14.91 -5.38
C ASN A 14 8.03 -14.41 -3.93
N ALA A 15 6.92 -13.81 -3.52
CA ALA A 15 6.73 -13.32 -2.16
C ALA A 15 6.77 -14.47 -1.14
N ARG A 16 6.11 -15.61 -1.43
CA ARG A 16 6.15 -16.81 -0.59
C ARG A 16 7.56 -17.37 -0.49
N HIS A 17 8.24 -17.57 -1.61
CA HIS A 17 9.61 -18.07 -1.63
C HIS A 17 10.57 -17.17 -0.85
N ASN A 18 10.48 -15.84 -1.05
CA ASN A 18 11.29 -14.88 -0.31
C ASN A 18 10.99 -14.91 1.20
N SER A 19 9.72 -15.09 1.58
CA SER A 19 9.36 -15.21 2.99
C SER A 19 9.92 -16.49 3.64
N GLU A 20 9.99 -17.59 2.90
CA GLU A 20 10.58 -18.86 3.36
C GLU A 20 12.09 -18.71 3.58
N ILE A 21 12.82 -18.15 2.61
CA ILE A 21 14.26 -17.88 2.71
C ILE A 21 14.56 -17.02 3.95
N ASN A 22 13.75 -15.99 4.19
CA ASN A 22 13.92 -15.06 5.31
C ASN A 22 13.28 -15.54 6.62
N LYS A 23 12.68 -16.75 6.63
CA LYS A 23 12.02 -17.35 7.82
C LYS A 23 10.89 -16.47 8.39
N CYS A 24 10.21 -15.72 7.54
CA CYS A 24 9.10 -14.85 7.87
C CYS A 24 7.77 -15.62 7.91
N SER A 25 7.44 -16.24 9.04
CA SER A 25 6.26 -17.13 9.16
C SER A 25 4.93 -16.43 9.47
N LYS A 26 4.93 -15.12 9.75
CA LYS A 26 3.74 -14.36 10.17
C LYS A 26 3.15 -13.49 9.05
N ILE A 27 3.25 -13.96 7.81
CA ILE A 27 2.75 -13.28 6.62
C ILE A 27 1.82 -14.22 5.86
N ARG A 28 0.67 -13.70 5.45
CA ARG A 28 -0.28 -14.39 4.57
C ARG A 28 -0.30 -13.68 3.22
N PHE A 29 -0.04 -14.41 2.14
CA PHE A 29 -0.08 -13.91 0.77
C PHE A 29 -1.24 -14.53 0.00
N GLU A 30 -2.05 -13.70 -0.65
CA GLU A 30 -3.22 -14.12 -1.41
C GLU A 30 -3.24 -13.50 -2.81
N LEU A 31 -3.65 -14.29 -3.81
CA LEU A 31 -3.82 -13.84 -5.19
C LEU A 31 -5.18 -13.14 -5.32
N GLY A 32 -5.18 -11.90 -5.78
CA GLY A 32 -6.40 -11.12 -6.03
C GLY A 32 -6.17 -9.62 -5.95
N ASP A 33 -7.27 -8.87 -6.01
CA ASP A 33 -7.28 -7.41 -5.89
C ASP A 33 -7.62 -6.96 -4.46
N ILE A 34 -7.91 -5.67 -4.28
CA ILE A 34 -8.25 -5.11 -2.98
C ILE A 34 -9.50 -5.75 -2.34
N GLY A 35 -10.37 -6.40 -3.13
CA GLY A 35 -11.60 -7.03 -2.67
C GLY A 35 -11.39 -8.29 -1.84
N ILE A 36 -10.21 -8.91 -1.92
CA ILE A 36 -9.86 -10.08 -1.10
C ILE A 36 -9.25 -9.71 0.25
N VAL A 37 -8.96 -8.42 0.49
CA VAL A 37 -8.42 -7.96 1.77
C VAL A 37 -9.46 -8.21 2.85
N PRO A 38 -9.15 -9.04 3.87
CA PRO A 38 -10.06 -9.29 4.97
C PRO A 38 -10.44 -7.98 5.64
N SER A 39 -11.71 -7.83 6.04
CA SER A 39 -12.12 -6.70 6.86
C SER A 39 -11.30 -6.71 8.14
N GLY A 40 -10.45 -5.69 8.26
CA GLY A 40 -9.44 -5.61 9.29
C GLY A 40 -9.03 -4.16 9.44
N ASP A 41 -8.95 -3.74 10.69
CA ASP A 41 -8.51 -2.42 11.09
C ASP A 41 -6.97 -2.46 11.12
N TYR A 42 -6.33 -2.19 9.98
CA TYR A 42 -4.87 -2.22 9.85
C TYR A 42 -4.24 -0.99 10.48
N ASP A 43 -3.16 -1.16 11.23
CA ASP A 43 -2.36 -0.06 11.79
C ASP A 43 -1.52 0.65 10.71
N VAL A 44 -1.05 -0.13 9.73
CA VAL A 44 -0.16 0.33 8.65
C VAL A 44 -0.56 -0.33 7.34
N ILE A 45 -0.67 0.48 6.29
CA ILE A 45 -0.83 0.05 4.89
C ILE A 45 0.37 0.54 4.09
N LEU A 46 0.96 -0.36 3.30
CA LEU A 46 2.05 -0.09 2.37
C LEU A 46 1.57 -0.39 0.96
N ALA A 47 1.70 0.57 0.04
CA ALA A 47 1.38 0.38 -1.37
C ALA A 47 2.50 0.97 -2.25
N ASN A 48 3.24 0.10 -2.93
CA ASN A 48 4.29 0.47 -3.88
C ASN A 48 3.89 0.03 -5.29
N ILE A 49 3.00 0.80 -5.92
CA ILE A 49 2.31 0.43 -7.16
C ILE A 49 2.09 1.67 -8.05
N ASN A 50 1.78 1.43 -9.33
CA ASN A 50 1.50 2.50 -10.29
C ASN A 50 0.32 3.39 -9.87
N ARG A 51 0.41 4.68 -10.19
CA ARG A 51 -0.62 5.69 -9.86
C ARG A 51 -2.04 5.28 -10.27
N SER A 52 -2.22 4.75 -11.48
CA SER A 52 -3.57 4.44 -12.00
C SER A 52 -4.30 3.46 -11.08
N VAL A 53 -3.64 2.37 -10.69
CA VAL A 53 -4.20 1.39 -9.75
C VAL A 53 -4.38 2.00 -8.37
N LEU A 54 -3.39 2.79 -7.91
CA LEU A 54 -3.49 3.43 -6.59
C LEU A 54 -4.72 4.33 -6.48
N VAL A 55 -5.00 5.15 -7.49
CA VAL A 55 -6.18 6.04 -7.52
C VAL A 55 -7.49 5.24 -7.49
N GLU A 56 -7.53 4.07 -8.14
CA GLU A 56 -8.71 3.20 -8.13
C GLU A 56 -9.00 2.60 -6.75
N ILE A 57 -7.95 2.20 -6.01
CA ILE A 57 -8.12 1.47 -4.74
C ILE A 57 -7.94 2.34 -3.48
N VAL A 58 -7.54 3.61 -3.59
CA VAL A 58 -7.20 4.45 -2.43
C VAL A 58 -8.36 4.60 -1.43
N SER A 59 -9.60 4.59 -1.92
CA SER A 59 -10.79 4.65 -1.06
C SER A 59 -11.01 3.36 -0.29
N ASP A 60 -10.69 2.20 -0.87
CA ASP A 60 -10.71 0.91 -0.19
C ASP A 60 -9.60 0.82 0.85
N LEU A 61 -8.38 1.21 0.49
CA LEU A 61 -7.25 1.29 1.44
C LEU A 61 -7.59 2.19 2.64
N HIS A 62 -8.22 3.34 2.39
CA HIS A 62 -8.69 4.21 3.47
C HIS A 62 -9.70 3.50 4.39
N ARG A 63 -10.59 2.66 3.87
CA ARG A 63 -11.56 1.93 4.72
C ARG A 63 -10.92 0.85 5.57
N GLN A 64 -9.83 0.24 5.10
CA GLN A 64 -9.09 -0.78 5.85
C GLN A 64 -8.14 -0.17 6.91
N LEU A 65 -7.76 1.10 6.78
CA LEU A 65 -6.86 1.76 7.71
C LEU A 65 -7.61 2.29 8.94
N ILE A 66 -7.09 2.03 10.14
CA ILE A 66 -7.65 2.61 11.37
C ILE A 66 -7.48 4.13 11.43
N SER A 67 -8.29 4.78 12.27
CA SER A 67 -8.00 6.16 12.66
C SER A 67 -6.68 6.21 13.42
N GLY A 68 -5.79 7.13 13.04
CA GLY A 68 -4.43 7.24 13.54
C GLY A 68 -3.43 6.30 12.85
N GLY A 69 -3.88 5.41 11.96
CA GLY A 69 -3.03 4.49 11.21
C GLY A 69 -2.20 5.19 10.13
N LEU A 70 -1.14 4.52 9.69
CA LEU A 70 -0.22 5.05 8.68
C LEU A 70 -0.44 4.43 7.30
N MET A 71 -0.48 5.27 6.28
CA MET A 71 -0.45 4.87 4.88
C MET A 71 0.86 5.33 4.25
N VAL A 72 1.61 4.37 3.69
CA VAL A 72 2.83 4.66 2.93
C VAL A 72 2.56 4.35 1.46
N LEU A 73 2.65 5.38 0.63
CA LEU A 73 2.46 5.31 -0.81
C LEU A 73 3.82 5.49 -1.49
N SER A 74 4.18 4.60 -2.40
CA SER A 74 5.46 4.58 -3.12
C SER A 74 5.25 4.10 -4.55
N GLY A 75 6.29 4.18 -5.38
CA GLY A 75 6.23 3.77 -6.79
C GLY A 75 5.57 4.84 -7.66
N LEU A 76 5.66 6.09 -7.20
CA LEU A 76 5.03 7.26 -7.81
C LEU A 76 6.10 8.15 -8.40
N LEU A 77 5.82 8.74 -9.56
CA LEU A 77 6.65 9.82 -10.07
C LEU A 77 6.40 11.10 -9.28
N TRP A 78 7.41 11.95 -9.15
CA TRP A 78 7.34 13.22 -8.42
C TRP A 78 6.16 14.09 -8.89
N GLU A 79 5.94 14.14 -10.20
CA GLU A 79 4.84 14.89 -10.83
C GLU A 79 3.44 14.32 -10.51
N GLU A 80 3.36 13.06 -10.06
CA GLU A 80 2.11 12.38 -9.71
C GLU A 80 1.68 12.61 -8.26
N LYS A 81 2.56 13.15 -7.41
CA LYS A 81 2.28 13.44 -5.99
C LYS A 81 0.97 14.23 -5.83
N GLU A 82 0.88 15.38 -6.48
CA GLU A 82 -0.26 16.29 -6.32
C GLU A 82 -1.60 15.68 -6.80
N PRO A 83 -1.65 15.00 -7.98
CA PRO A 83 -2.82 14.19 -8.35
C PRO A 83 -3.24 13.15 -7.30
N ILE A 84 -2.29 12.45 -6.70
CA ILE A 84 -2.57 11.39 -5.71
C ILE A 84 -3.11 11.99 -4.42
N LEU A 85 -2.50 13.07 -3.93
CA LEU A 85 -2.98 13.77 -2.74
C LEU A 85 -4.42 14.27 -2.91
N ARG A 86 -4.81 14.68 -4.12
CA ARG A 86 -6.20 15.07 -4.44
C ARG A 86 -7.17 13.90 -4.52
N ALA A 87 -6.70 12.70 -4.83
CA ALA A 87 -7.53 11.49 -4.90
C ALA A 87 -7.79 10.87 -3.53
N LEU A 88 -6.97 11.19 -2.52
CA LEU A 88 -7.15 10.69 -1.16
C LEU A 88 -8.48 11.16 -0.54
N PRO A 89 -9.20 10.27 0.17
CA PRO A 89 -10.27 10.67 1.06
C PRO A 89 -9.82 11.70 2.10
N ARG A 90 -10.76 12.45 2.68
CA ARG A 90 -10.44 13.39 3.75
C ARG A 90 -9.99 12.65 5.03
N GLY A 91 -9.27 13.35 5.88
CA GLY A 91 -8.82 12.84 7.18
C GLY A 91 -7.31 12.62 7.29
N TYR A 92 -6.58 12.60 6.16
CA TYR A 92 -5.14 12.43 6.21
C TYR A 92 -4.39 13.70 6.63
N SER A 93 -3.39 13.50 7.49
CA SER A 93 -2.30 14.44 7.76
C SER A 93 -1.04 13.95 7.06
N PHE A 94 -0.36 14.85 6.34
CA PHE A 94 0.93 14.55 5.73
C PHE A 94 2.02 14.47 6.80
N MET A 95 2.78 13.39 6.79
CA MET A 95 3.82 13.11 7.81
C MET A 95 5.22 13.29 7.23
N GLU A 96 5.50 12.65 6.11
CA GLU A 96 6.83 12.60 5.51
C GLU A 96 6.74 12.44 3.99
N GLU A 97 7.74 12.95 3.30
CA GLU A 97 8.00 12.70 1.90
C GLU A 97 9.48 12.39 1.73
N GLN A 98 9.75 11.35 0.94
CA GLN A 98 11.10 11.06 0.50
C GLN A 98 11.13 11.04 -1.01
N ARG A 99 12.14 11.69 -1.56
CA ARG A 99 12.37 11.75 -3.00
C ARG A 99 13.68 11.08 -3.35
N LEU A 100 13.65 10.24 -4.38
CA LEU A 100 14.83 9.63 -4.98
C LEU A 100 14.72 9.79 -6.50
N GLU A 101 15.52 10.71 -7.05
CA GLU A 101 15.49 11.04 -8.49
C GLU A 101 14.09 11.50 -8.95
N GLU A 102 13.46 10.76 -9.86
CA GLU A 102 12.08 10.97 -10.31
C GLU A 102 11.02 10.36 -9.38
N TRP A 103 11.41 9.51 -8.43
CA TRP A 103 10.47 8.78 -7.57
C TRP A 103 10.18 9.52 -6.29
N VAL A 104 8.94 9.37 -5.80
CA VAL A 104 8.49 9.90 -4.51
C VAL A 104 7.76 8.83 -3.71
N SER A 105 8.00 8.84 -2.40
CA SER A 105 7.17 8.14 -1.42
C SER A 105 6.56 9.14 -0.43
N LEU A 106 5.35 8.84 0.03
CA LEU A 106 4.55 9.67 0.91
C LEU A 106 4.13 8.87 2.13
N VAL A 107 4.33 9.41 3.32
CA VAL A 107 3.80 8.87 4.57
C VAL A 107 2.66 9.77 5.04
N LEU A 108 1.50 9.16 5.26
CA LEU A 108 0.26 9.83 5.60
C LEU A 108 -0.31 9.19 6.85
N LYS A 109 -0.93 9.99 7.72
CA LYS A 109 -1.64 9.51 8.91
C LYS A 109 -3.13 9.78 8.79
N LYS A 110 -3.97 8.76 8.90
CA LYS A 110 -5.45 8.90 8.86
C LYS A 110 -6.01 9.47 10.16
#